data_AF-A0A8T4D8D1-F1
#
_entry.id   AF-A0A8T4D8D1-F1
#
_cell.length_a   1.000
_cell.length_b   1.000
_cell.length_c   1.000
_cell.angle_alpha   90.00
_cell.angle_beta   90.00
_cell.angle_gamma   90.00
#
_symmetry.space_group_name_H-M   'P 1'
#
loop_
_entity.id
_entity.type
_entity.pdbx_description
1 polymer ?
#
loop_
_entity_poly.entity_id
_entity_poly.type
_entity_poly.pdbx_seq_one_letter_code
_entity_poly.pdbx_strand_id
1 'polypeptide(L)'
;MKRKIIVLIAAVILLAVALAGMWLDFRDKQSLKWELEDEKLYEGFAWLSTNTEEGETVLAWWDYADGVEQIGQRNVVIQEASRDIKETIAGRQEYPWSWIEYELWYHYESEDKVRDVANFFIAETSTESLSIARKYEADYVLVVYPYDIWKFSVIVLAAGKNPDEYLTGNFSMEQMESKAMVKKDTIGMDLIYGDEVEGFEKVFDNEHMRIYQILSEE
;
A
#
# COMPACT_ATOMS: atom_id res chain seq x y z
N MET A 1 -22.76 22.77 -44.08
CA MET A 1 -21.58 23.07 -43.23
C MET A 1 -21.95 23.36 -41.78
N LYS A 2 -22.79 24.38 -41.50
CA LYS A 2 -23.20 24.76 -40.12
C LYS A 2 -23.78 23.63 -39.26
N ARG A 3 -24.67 22.78 -39.82
CA ARG A 3 -25.25 21.64 -39.09
C ARG A 3 -24.20 20.58 -38.67
N LYS A 4 -23.17 20.35 -39.49
CA LYS A 4 -22.07 19.42 -39.15
C LYS A 4 -21.20 20.00 -38.02
N ILE A 5 -20.96 21.30 -38.04
CA ILE A 5 -20.20 22.01 -36.99
C ILE A 5 -20.97 21.96 -35.64
N ILE A 6 -22.29 22.21 -35.66
CA ILE A 6 -23.11 22.14 -34.44
C ILE A 6 -23.12 20.73 -33.84
N VAL A 7 -23.27 19.69 -34.68
CA VAL A 7 -23.21 18.29 -34.23
C VAL A 7 -21.83 17.95 -33.64
N LEU A 8 -20.75 18.42 -34.26
CA LEU A 8 -19.40 18.21 -33.75
C LEU A 8 -19.21 18.87 -32.37
N ILE A 9 -19.65 20.13 -32.23
CA ILE A 9 -19.56 20.87 -30.96
C ILE A 9 -20.37 20.15 -29.87
N ALA A 10 -21.60 19.73 -30.18
CA ALA A 10 -22.43 19.00 -29.23
C ALA A 10 -21.80 17.68 -28.79
N ALA A 11 -21.17 16.94 -29.73
CA ALA A 11 -20.46 15.71 -29.40
C ALA A 11 -19.24 15.96 -28.50
N VAL A 12 -18.46 17.02 -28.74
CA VAL A 12 -17.33 17.39 -27.88
C VAL A 12 -17.80 17.78 -26.48
N ILE A 13 -18.88 18.55 -26.36
CA ILE A 13 -19.44 18.94 -25.05
C ILE A 13 -19.91 17.69 -24.28
N LEU A 14 -20.62 16.77 -24.93
CA LEU A 14 -21.06 15.52 -24.31
C LEU A 14 -19.88 14.69 -23.81
N LEU A 15 -18.81 14.58 -24.61
CA LEU A 15 -17.59 13.88 -24.21
C LEU A 15 -16.92 14.56 -23.01
N ALA A 16 -16.82 15.89 -23.00
CA ALA A 16 -16.24 16.64 -21.89
C ALA A 16 -17.05 16.46 -20.59
N VAL A 17 -18.38 16.48 -20.66
CA VAL A 17 -19.26 16.23 -19.51
C VAL A 17 -19.10 14.80 -19.00
N ALA A 18 -19.02 13.82 -19.90
CA ALA A 18 -18.78 12.42 -19.54
C ALA A 18 -17.43 12.23 -18.83
N LEU A 19 -16.35 12.80 -19.38
CA LEU A 19 -15.02 12.74 -18.77
C LEU A 19 -14.97 13.45 -17.42
N ALA A 20 -15.63 14.59 -17.27
CA ALA A 20 -15.71 15.28 -15.98
C ALA A 20 -16.49 14.47 -14.93
N GLY A 21 -17.59 13.83 -15.34
CA GLY A 21 -18.34 12.92 -14.46
C GLY A 21 -17.52 11.72 -14.02
N MET A 22 -16.82 11.06 -14.96
CA MET A 22 -15.92 9.95 -14.66
C MET A 22 -14.77 10.38 -13.74
N TRP A 23 -14.18 11.56 -13.95
CA TRP A 23 -13.13 12.07 -13.08
C TRP A 23 -13.61 12.36 -11.65
N LEU A 24 -14.81 12.91 -11.48
CA LEU A 24 -15.40 13.14 -10.16
C LEU A 24 -15.67 11.82 -9.42
N ASP A 25 -16.20 10.81 -10.13
CA ASP A 25 -16.44 9.48 -9.58
C ASP A 25 -15.13 8.79 -9.18
N PHE A 26 -14.10 8.88 -10.03
CA PHE A 26 -12.77 8.34 -9.75
C PHE A 26 -12.16 8.95 -8.48
N ARG A 27 -12.30 10.27 -8.29
CA ARG A 27 -11.81 10.95 -7.09
C ARG A 27 -12.55 10.56 -5.82
N ASP A 28 -13.85 10.31 -5.89
CA ASP A 28 -14.64 9.88 -4.73
C ASP A 28 -14.26 8.47 -4.28
N LYS A 29 -13.83 7.61 -5.20
CA LYS A 29 -13.38 6.24 -4.91
C LYS A 29 -12.01 6.14 -4.25
N GLN A 30 -11.12 7.10 -4.49
CA GLN A 30 -9.83 7.23 -3.79
C GLN A 30 -10.00 7.85 -2.39
N SER A 31 -11.19 7.75 -1.79
CA SER A 31 -11.44 8.31 -0.45
C SER A 31 -11.21 7.27 0.63
N LEU A 32 -10.78 7.76 1.79
CA LEU A 32 -10.37 7.07 3.04
C LEU A 32 -11.42 6.18 3.73
N LYS A 33 -12.43 5.75 2.97
CA LYS A 33 -13.70 5.31 3.51
C LYS A 33 -13.56 4.00 4.27
N TRP A 34 -12.67 3.11 3.86
CA TRP A 34 -12.52 1.81 4.51
C TRP A 34 -11.60 1.89 5.74
N GLU A 35 -10.59 2.77 5.74
CA GLU A 35 -9.73 3.04 6.89
C GLU A 35 -10.49 3.70 8.05
N LEU A 36 -11.51 4.51 7.73
CA LEU A 36 -12.40 5.11 8.73
C LEU A 36 -13.46 4.13 9.28
N GLU A 37 -13.79 3.08 8.53
CA GLU A 37 -14.79 2.08 8.93
C GLU A 37 -14.19 0.97 9.81
N ASP A 38 -12.89 0.70 9.70
CA ASP A 38 -12.18 -0.26 10.55
C ASP A 38 -11.61 0.42 11.81
N GLU A 39 -12.28 0.24 12.96
CA GLU A 39 -11.90 0.86 14.24
C GLU A 39 -10.45 0.55 14.64
N LYS A 40 -9.93 -0.64 14.32
CA LYS A 40 -8.57 -1.03 14.67
C LYS A 40 -7.54 -0.35 13.77
N LEU A 41 -7.84 -0.15 12.50
CA LEU A 41 -6.94 0.61 11.62
C LEU A 41 -6.92 2.08 12.02
N TYR A 42 -8.10 2.66 12.26
CA TYR A 42 -8.22 4.03 12.72
C TYR A 42 -7.42 4.27 14.01
N GLU A 43 -7.51 3.36 14.99
CA GLU A 43 -6.75 3.44 16.24
C GLU A 43 -5.23 3.53 15.99
N GLY A 44 -4.70 2.67 15.12
CA GLY A 44 -3.26 2.67 14.82
C GLY A 44 -2.81 3.92 14.06
N PHE A 45 -3.59 4.41 13.10
CA PHE A 45 -3.30 5.69 12.45
C PHE A 45 -3.40 6.88 13.43
N ALA A 46 -4.39 6.89 14.31
CA ALA A 46 -4.51 7.91 15.35
C ALA A 46 -3.38 7.83 16.39
N TRP A 47 -2.84 6.64 16.62
CA TRP A 47 -1.65 6.46 17.45
C TRP A 47 -0.44 7.18 16.86
N LEU A 48 -0.21 7.07 15.53
CA LEU A 48 0.86 7.80 14.84
C LEU A 48 0.76 9.29 15.10
N SER A 49 -0.41 9.90 14.83
CA SER A 49 -0.58 11.35 14.97
C SER A 49 -0.34 11.86 16.39
N THR A 50 -0.63 11.04 17.40
CA THR A 50 -0.55 11.42 18.81
C THR A 50 0.81 11.13 19.46
N ASN A 51 1.55 10.11 19.01
CA ASN A 51 2.72 9.57 19.72
C ASN A 51 4.04 9.74 18.97
N THR A 52 4.01 10.28 17.76
CA THR A 52 5.21 10.49 16.94
C THR A 52 5.33 11.98 16.56
N GLU A 53 6.43 12.42 15.97
CA GLU A 53 6.67 13.81 15.58
C GLU A 53 6.13 14.14 14.18
N GLU A 54 5.63 15.35 13.99
CA GLU A 54 5.16 15.81 12.67
C GLU A 54 6.31 15.76 11.65
N GLY A 55 6.05 15.16 10.49
CA GLY A 55 7.02 15.02 9.41
C GLY A 55 7.86 13.73 9.46
N GLU A 56 7.73 12.90 10.49
CA GLU A 56 8.30 11.55 10.47
C GLU A 56 7.70 10.70 9.33
N THR A 57 8.51 9.78 8.83
CA THR A 57 8.23 9.00 7.63
C THR A 57 7.93 7.54 7.98
N VAL A 58 6.80 7.05 7.47
CA VAL A 58 6.34 5.68 7.67
C VAL A 58 6.57 4.88 6.39
N LEU A 59 7.28 3.76 6.51
CA LEU A 59 7.36 2.74 5.47
C LEU A 59 6.18 1.77 5.63
N ALA A 60 5.28 1.78 4.65
CA ALA A 60 4.12 0.91 4.61
C ALA A 60 3.85 0.45 3.17
N TRP A 61 3.02 -0.58 3.00
CA TRP A 61 2.46 -0.87 1.69
C TRP A 61 1.51 0.26 1.26
N TRP A 62 1.46 0.56 -0.05
CA TRP A 62 0.78 1.75 -0.59
C TRP A 62 -0.72 1.81 -0.25
N ASP A 63 -1.37 0.66 -0.07
CA ASP A 63 -2.79 0.62 0.34
C ASP A 63 -3.05 1.40 1.64
N TYR A 64 -2.05 1.61 2.51
CA TYR A 64 -2.21 2.30 3.80
C TYR A 64 -1.77 3.76 3.78
N ALA A 65 -1.28 4.26 2.63
CA ALA A 65 -0.71 5.60 2.50
C ALA A 65 -1.70 6.69 2.94
N ASP A 66 -2.94 6.61 2.48
CA ASP A 66 -3.98 7.56 2.81
C ASP A 66 -4.23 7.63 4.33
N GLY A 67 -4.32 6.49 5.01
CA GLY A 67 -4.47 6.44 6.47
C GLY A 67 -3.29 7.08 7.21
N VAL A 68 -2.06 6.80 6.76
CA VAL A 68 -0.83 7.40 7.31
C VAL A 68 -0.83 8.92 7.14
N GLU A 69 -1.18 9.43 5.95
CA GLU A 69 -1.11 10.87 5.66
C GLU A 69 -2.28 11.65 6.26
N GLN A 70 -3.51 11.17 6.08
CA GLN A 70 -4.70 11.95 6.41
C GLN A 70 -5.13 11.80 7.88
N ILE A 71 -4.95 10.61 8.48
CA ILE A 71 -5.25 10.38 9.92
C ILE A 71 -3.97 10.49 10.74
N GLY A 72 -2.90 9.80 10.31
CA GLY A 72 -1.62 9.78 11.01
C GLY A 72 -0.84 11.09 10.91
N GLN A 73 -1.12 11.92 9.90
CA GLN A 73 -0.40 13.18 9.66
C GLN A 73 1.12 12.97 9.55
N ARG A 74 1.53 11.87 8.92
CA ARG A 74 2.93 11.49 8.67
C ARG A 74 3.21 11.37 7.19
N ASN A 75 4.49 11.45 6.84
CA ASN A 75 4.93 11.17 5.49
C ASN A 75 4.90 9.66 5.26
N VAL A 76 4.68 9.22 4.02
CA VAL A 76 4.76 7.81 3.64
C VAL A 76 5.81 7.60 2.55
N VAL A 77 6.52 6.48 2.60
CA VAL A 77 7.54 6.15 1.61
C VAL A 77 6.94 5.97 0.22
N ILE A 78 5.82 5.27 0.07
CA ILE A 78 5.10 5.13 -1.21
C ILE A 78 3.64 5.49 -1.01
N GLN A 79 3.10 6.34 -1.88
CA GLN A 79 1.69 6.73 -1.82
C GLN A 79 0.81 5.82 -2.66
N GLU A 80 1.34 5.30 -3.76
CA GLU A 80 0.57 4.64 -4.81
C GLU A 80 1.32 3.43 -5.37
N ALA A 81 0.61 2.58 -6.12
CA ALA A 81 1.20 1.47 -6.84
C ALA A 81 2.06 1.94 -8.03
N SER A 82 2.99 1.08 -8.48
CA SER A 82 3.72 1.30 -9.73
C SER A 82 2.95 0.75 -10.94
N ARG A 83 3.37 1.15 -12.15
CA ARG A 83 2.78 0.66 -13.40
C ARG A 83 2.96 -0.85 -13.59
N ASP A 84 4.07 -1.41 -13.09
CA ASP A 84 4.39 -2.85 -13.20
C ASP A 84 3.37 -3.74 -12.50
N ILE A 85 2.79 -3.26 -11.39
CA ILE A 85 1.80 -3.99 -10.61
C ILE A 85 0.38 -3.41 -10.76
N LYS A 86 0.13 -2.57 -11.77
CA LYS A 86 -1.18 -1.91 -11.93
C LYS A 86 -2.37 -2.87 -12.01
N GLU A 87 -2.15 -4.09 -12.49
CA GLU A 87 -3.18 -5.12 -12.59
C GLU A 87 -3.64 -5.64 -11.22
N THR A 88 -2.89 -5.39 -10.15
CA THR A 88 -3.20 -5.80 -8.78
C THR A 88 -3.97 -4.73 -7.99
N ILE A 89 -4.18 -3.55 -8.57
CA ILE A 89 -4.96 -2.48 -7.93
C ILE A 89 -6.45 -2.84 -8.00
N ALA A 90 -7.10 -3.01 -6.85
CA ALA A 90 -8.48 -3.50 -6.76
C ALA A 90 -9.46 -2.63 -7.58
N GLY A 91 -9.39 -1.30 -7.44
CA GLY A 91 -10.28 -0.38 -8.15
C GLY A 91 -10.15 -0.41 -9.68
N ARG A 92 -9.03 -0.90 -10.22
CA ARG A 92 -8.82 -0.97 -11.66
C ARG A 92 -9.68 -2.04 -12.35
N GLN A 93 -10.17 -3.02 -11.59
CA GLN A 93 -10.97 -4.13 -12.13
C GLN A 93 -12.47 -3.97 -11.81
N GLU A 94 -12.90 -2.86 -11.20
CA GLU A 94 -14.27 -2.70 -10.71
C GLU A 94 -15.31 -2.59 -11.85
N TYR A 95 -14.99 -1.86 -12.91
CA TYR A 95 -15.86 -1.67 -14.08
C TYR A 95 -15.14 -1.88 -15.41
N PRO A 96 -15.86 -2.16 -16.53
CA PRO A 96 -15.25 -2.36 -17.84
C PRO A 96 -14.40 -1.19 -18.37
N TRP A 97 -14.56 0.02 -17.82
CA TRP A 97 -13.82 1.22 -18.19
C TRP A 97 -12.84 1.70 -17.13
N SER A 98 -12.76 1.07 -15.95
CA SER A 98 -11.87 1.48 -14.86
C SER A 98 -10.41 1.54 -15.31
N TRP A 99 -9.98 0.65 -16.21
CA TRP A 99 -8.64 0.70 -16.79
C TRP A 99 -8.34 2.02 -17.51
N ILE A 100 -9.33 2.68 -18.13
CA ILE A 100 -9.17 3.99 -18.79
C ILE A 100 -8.94 5.06 -17.74
N GLU A 101 -9.71 5.02 -16.64
CA GLU A 101 -9.62 5.99 -15.55
C GLU A 101 -8.23 5.95 -14.90
N TYR A 102 -7.72 4.74 -14.65
CA TYR A 102 -6.39 4.56 -14.11
C TYR A 102 -5.27 5.02 -15.07
N GLU A 103 -5.40 4.79 -16.38
CA GLU A 103 -4.40 5.28 -17.34
C GLU A 103 -4.43 6.81 -17.52
N LEU A 104 -5.57 7.46 -17.26
CA LEU A 104 -5.73 8.90 -17.42
C LEU A 104 -5.43 9.70 -16.16
N TRP A 105 -5.80 9.19 -14.98
CA TRP A 105 -5.90 9.98 -13.75
C TRP A 105 -5.16 9.39 -12.55
N TYR A 106 -4.76 8.11 -12.57
CA TYR A 106 -4.04 7.53 -11.44
C TYR A 106 -2.58 7.96 -11.44
N HIS A 107 -2.10 8.41 -10.28
CA HIS A 107 -0.74 8.87 -10.08
C HIS A 107 0.16 7.70 -9.69
N TYR A 108 0.75 7.04 -10.69
CA TYR A 108 1.66 5.93 -10.42
C TYR A 108 2.96 6.39 -9.73
N GLU A 109 3.37 5.63 -8.72
CA GLU A 109 4.67 5.77 -8.06
C GLU A 109 5.79 5.19 -8.94
N SER A 110 7.03 5.61 -8.68
CA SER A 110 8.18 5.07 -9.43
C SER A 110 8.39 3.58 -9.18
N GLU A 111 8.71 2.84 -10.25
CA GLU A 111 8.92 1.39 -10.21
C GLU A 111 10.05 1.00 -9.23
N ASP A 112 11.17 1.72 -9.27
CA ASP A 112 12.31 1.46 -8.39
C ASP A 112 11.96 1.66 -6.91
N LYS A 113 11.14 2.67 -6.59
CA LYS A 113 10.73 2.95 -5.20
C LYS A 113 9.78 1.89 -4.67
N VAL A 114 8.77 1.49 -5.45
CA VAL A 114 7.85 0.40 -5.09
C VAL A 114 8.61 -0.92 -4.97
N ARG A 115 9.56 -1.19 -5.86
CA ARG A 115 10.41 -2.39 -5.82
C ARG A 115 11.29 -2.41 -4.58
N ASP A 116 11.84 -1.28 -4.16
CA ASP A 116 12.61 -1.20 -2.92
C ASP A 116 11.74 -1.47 -1.69
N VAL A 117 10.56 -0.83 -1.58
CA VAL A 117 9.63 -1.11 -0.46
C VAL A 117 9.21 -2.59 -0.47
N ALA A 118 9.01 -3.19 -1.63
CA ALA A 118 8.76 -4.61 -1.73
C ALA A 118 9.96 -5.45 -1.25
N ASN A 119 11.19 -5.10 -1.67
CA ASN A 119 12.43 -5.73 -1.21
C ASN A 119 12.65 -5.58 0.29
N PHE A 120 12.19 -4.48 0.91
CA PHE A 120 12.22 -4.30 2.36
C PHE A 120 11.44 -5.42 3.06
N PHE A 121 10.23 -5.73 2.58
CA PHE A 121 9.37 -6.74 3.20
C PHE A 121 9.84 -8.17 2.91
N ILE A 122 10.43 -8.44 1.74
CA ILE A 122 10.86 -9.79 1.36
C ILE A 122 12.32 -10.12 1.71
N ALA A 123 13.04 -9.17 2.32
CA ALA A 123 14.41 -9.38 2.77
C ALA A 123 14.48 -10.48 3.82
N GLU A 124 15.57 -11.24 3.80
CA GLU A 124 15.79 -12.38 4.69
C GLU A 124 16.57 -11.97 5.95
N THR A 125 17.10 -10.74 5.98
CA THR A 125 17.91 -10.22 7.08
C THR A 125 17.52 -8.79 7.42
N SER A 126 17.60 -8.45 8.72
CA SER A 126 17.31 -7.08 9.18
C SER A 126 18.22 -6.06 8.52
N THR A 127 19.49 -6.38 8.28
CA THR A 127 20.45 -5.47 7.63
C THR A 127 19.98 -5.04 6.23
N GLU A 128 19.44 -5.97 5.44
CA GLU A 128 18.91 -5.66 4.11
C GLU A 128 17.68 -4.75 4.20
N SER A 129 16.70 -5.07 5.05
CA SER A 129 15.53 -4.23 5.28
C SER A 129 15.92 -2.84 5.81
N LEU A 130 16.77 -2.77 6.83
CA LEU A 130 17.24 -1.50 7.41
C LEU A 130 17.97 -0.64 6.37
N SER A 131 18.74 -1.24 5.45
CA SER A 131 19.41 -0.48 4.39
C SER A 131 18.42 0.25 3.47
N ILE A 132 17.26 -0.38 3.20
CA ILE A 132 16.19 0.21 2.39
C ILE A 132 15.43 1.25 3.19
N ALA A 133 15.10 0.97 4.45
CA ALA A 133 14.42 1.93 5.32
C ALA A 133 15.24 3.23 5.46
N ARG A 134 16.56 3.09 5.67
CA ARG A 134 17.52 4.22 5.74
C ARG A 134 17.60 4.99 4.42
N LYS A 135 17.56 4.31 3.27
CA LYS A 135 17.55 4.95 1.94
C LYS A 135 16.39 5.94 1.79
N TYR A 136 15.26 5.67 2.43
CA TYR A 136 14.06 6.49 2.39
C TYR A 136 13.80 7.30 3.66
N GLU A 137 14.80 7.39 4.56
CA GLU A 137 14.68 8.13 5.81
C GLU A 137 13.42 7.74 6.60
N ALA A 138 13.07 6.45 6.59
CA ALA A 138 11.92 5.95 7.31
C ALA A 138 12.23 5.87 8.81
N ASP A 139 11.33 6.40 9.62
CA ASP A 139 11.38 6.38 11.09
C ASP A 139 10.56 5.22 11.65
N TYR A 140 9.48 4.84 10.95
CA TYR A 140 8.60 3.76 11.35
C TYR A 140 8.29 2.79 10.21
N VAL A 141 7.88 1.59 10.57
CA VAL A 141 7.29 0.59 9.67
C VAL A 141 5.89 0.26 10.16
N LEU A 142 4.92 0.25 9.25
CA LEU A 142 3.54 -0.13 9.53
C LEU A 142 3.17 -1.38 8.75
N VAL A 143 2.60 -2.35 9.45
CA VAL A 143 2.08 -3.60 8.87
C VAL A 143 0.71 -3.95 9.45
N VAL A 144 -0.10 -4.66 8.68
CA VAL A 144 -1.49 -4.96 8.99
C VAL A 144 -1.80 -6.45 8.80
N TYR A 145 -2.14 -7.14 9.89
CA TYR A 145 -2.59 -8.53 9.90
C TYR A 145 -4.12 -8.64 9.91
N PRO A 146 -4.75 -9.47 9.07
CA PRO A 146 -4.15 -10.43 8.13
C PRO A 146 -3.99 -9.86 6.70
N TYR A 147 -4.33 -8.60 6.47
CA TYR A 147 -4.41 -8.04 5.10
C TYR A 147 -3.07 -8.11 4.35
N ASP A 148 -1.95 -7.83 5.01
CA ASP A 148 -0.63 -7.93 4.38
C ASP A 148 -0.24 -9.36 4.03
N ILE A 149 -0.72 -10.36 4.78
CA ILE A 149 -0.51 -11.77 4.41
C ILE A 149 -1.18 -12.09 3.07
N TRP A 150 -2.42 -11.61 2.87
CA TRP A 150 -3.14 -11.79 1.61
C TRP A 150 -2.46 -11.04 0.44
N LYS A 151 -1.92 -9.86 0.72
CA LYS A 151 -1.23 -9.01 -0.26
C LYS A 151 0.21 -9.41 -0.50
N PHE A 152 0.79 -10.26 0.33
CA PHE A 152 2.22 -10.55 0.28
C PHE A 152 2.68 -11.15 -1.05
N SER A 153 1.81 -11.92 -1.72
CA SER A 153 2.08 -12.39 -3.09
C SER A 153 2.31 -11.24 -4.08
N VAL A 154 1.56 -10.15 -3.96
CA VAL A 154 1.74 -8.92 -4.75
C VAL A 154 3.01 -8.19 -4.36
N ILE A 155 3.35 -8.15 -3.07
CA ILE A 155 4.62 -7.59 -2.58
C ILE A 155 5.80 -8.35 -3.22
N VAL A 156 5.77 -9.68 -3.22
CA VAL A 156 6.80 -10.51 -3.85
C VAL A 156 6.88 -10.26 -5.37
N LEU A 157 5.74 -10.11 -6.05
CA LEU A 157 5.72 -9.74 -7.48
C LEU A 157 6.34 -8.36 -7.73
N ALA A 158 6.04 -7.36 -6.88
CA ALA A 158 6.60 -6.02 -6.99
C ALA A 158 8.13 -6.00 -6.82
N ALA A 159 8.68 -6.92 -6.03
CA ALA A 159 10.12 -7.16 -5.91
C ALA A 159 10.73 -7.89 -7.13
N GLY A 160 9.92 -8.27 -8.13
CA GLY A 160 10.35 -9.04 -9.30
C GLY A 160 10.68 -10.50 -8.98
N LYS A 161 10.09 -11.06 -7.93
CA LYS A 161 10.31 -12.44 -7.47
C LYS A 161 9.07 -13.30 -7.71
N ASN A 162 9.23 -14.62 -7.57
CA ASN A 162 8.14 -15.58 -7.72
C ASN A 162 7.40 -15.81 -6.39
N PRO A 163 6.10 -15.47 -6.26
CA PRO A 163 5.32 -15.68 -5.03
C PRO A 163 5.32 -17.10 -4.50
N ASP A 164 5.39 -18.09 -5.39
CA ASP A 164 5.35 -19.51 -5.03
C ASP A 164 6.59 -19.95 -4.23
N GLU A 165 7.66 -19.15 -4.22
CA GLU A 165 8.85 -19.39 -3.39
C GLU A 165 8.66 -18.92 -1.94
N TYR A 166 7.73 -18.01 -1.69
CA TYR A 166 7.52 -17.36 -0.39
C TYR A 166 6.28 -17.90 0.33
N LEU A 167 5.20 -18.14 -0.42
CA LEU A 167 3.93 -18.60 0.13
C LEU A 167 3.39 -19.80 -0.64
N THR A 168 2.62 -20.63 0.06
CA THR A 168 1.74 -21.60 -0.57
C THR A 168 0.57 -20.85 -1.19
N GLY A 169 0.22 -21.11 -2.45
CA GLY A 169 -0.98 -20.53 -3.04
C GLY A 169 -2.25 -21.08 -2.39
N ASN A 170 -3.31 -20.26 -2.31
CA ASN A 170 -4.63 -20.61 -1.75
C ASN A 170 -4.56 -21.21 -0.32
N PHE A 171 -4.50 -20.35 0.68
CA PHE A 171 -4.49 -20.72 2.09
C PHE A 171 -5.76 -20.29 2.83
N SER A 172 -6.06 -20.95 3.96
CA SER A 172 -7.14 -20.61 4.88
C SER A 172 -6.66 -19.68 6.00
N MET A 173 -7.60 -19.09 6.75
CA MET A 173 -7.29 -18.35 7.99
C MET A 173 -6.52 -19.20 9.01
N GLU A 174 -6.89 -20.47 9.19
CA GLU A 174 -6.19 -21.40 10.09
C GLU A 174 -4.73 -21.61 9.67
N GLN A 175 -4.46 -21.69 8.37
CA GLN A 175 -3.11 -21.79 7.84
C GLN A 175 -2.31 -20.50 8.08
N MET A 176 -2.94 -19.32 8.02
CA MET A 176 -2.30 -18.06 8.37
C MET A 176 -1.95 -17.98 9.86
N GLU A 177 -2.89 -18.31 10.74
CA GLU A 177 -2.67 -18.26 12.19
C GLU A 177 -1.53 -19.20 12.63
N SER A 178 -1.41 -20.35 11.97
CA SER A 178 -0.33 -21.33 12.22
C SER A 178 0.96 -21.08 11.43
N LYS A 179 1.01 -20.03 10.58
CA LYS A 179 2.09 -19.76 9.62
C LYS A 179 2.37 -20.91 8.63
N ALA A 180 1.50 -21.91 8.52
CA ALA A 180 1.74 -23.13 7.76
C ALA A 180 1.87 -22.92 6.24
N MET A 181 1.44 -21.76 5.73
CA MET A 181 1.57 -21.38 4.33
C MET A 181 2.90 -20.69 4.00
N VAL A 182 3.66 -20.22 5.01
CA VAL A 182 4.97 -19.56 4.82
C VAL A 182 6.00 -20.61 4.40
N LYS A 183 6.64 -20.38 3.24
CA LYS A 183 7.72 -21.25 2.73
C LYS A 183 9.10 -20.66 2.97
N LYS A 184 9.17 -19.36 3.20
CA LYS A 184 10.40 -18.61 3.36
C LYS A 184 10.20 -17.50 4.39
N ASP A 185 11.05 -17.50 5.40
CA ASP A 185 11.06 -16.48 6.44
C ASP A 185 11.61 -15.17 5.87
N THR A 186 10.96 -14.07 6.22
CA THR A 186 11.30 -12.73 5.74
C THR A 186 10.98 -11.72 6.82
N ILE A 187 11.69 -10.59 6.81
CA ILE A 187 11.47 -9.51 7.77
C ILE A 187 10.02 -9.02 7.74
N GLY A 188 9.42 -8.89 6.56
CA GLY A 188 8.01 -8.50 6.45
C GLY A 188 7.07 -9.50 7.12
N MET A 189 7.29 -10.81 6.96
CA MET A 189 6.48 -11.82 7.65
C MET A 189 6.62 -11.72 9.17
N ASP A 190 7.85 -11.62 9.66
CA ASP A 190 8.12 -11.52 11.09
C ASP A 190 7.44 -10.29 11.70
N LEU A 191 7.56 -9.14 11.04
CA LEU A 191 6.87 -7.90 11.43
C LEU A 191 5.34 -8.04 11.38
N ILE A 192 4.78 -8.63 10.32
CA ILE A 192 3.32 -8.83 10.18
C ILE A 192 2.80 -9.72 11.31
N TYR A 193 3.53 -10.77 11.69
CA TYR A 193 3.15 -11.69 12.75
C TYR A 193 3.41 -11.18 14.17
N GLY A 194 4.12 -10.06 14.32
CA GLY A 194 4.39 -9.48 15.63
C GLY A 194 5.63 -10.05 16.32
N ASP A 195 6.49 -10.75 15.59
CA ASP A 195 7.73 -11.36 16.10
C ASP A 195 8.77 -10.28 16.42
N GLU A 196 9.76 -10.63 17.25
CA GLU A 196 10.89 -9.75 17.55
C GLU A 196 11.88 -9.73 16.38
N VAL A 197 12.19 -8.55 15.86
CA VAL A 197 13.11 -8.37 14.73
C VAL A 197 14.19 -7.37 15.11
N GLU A 198 15.46 -7.75 14.94
CA GLU A 198 16.59 -6.88 15.23
C GLU A 198 16.51 -5.57 14.42
N GLY A 199 16.67 -4.43 15.09
CA GLY A 199 16.59 -3.09 14.49
C GLY A 199 15.18 -2.52 14.37
N PHE A 200 14.14 -3.25 14.81
CA PHE A 200 12.75 -2.81 14.77
C PHE A 200 12.10 -2.98 16.16
N GLU A 201 11.84 -1.88 16.85
CA GLU A 201 11.14 -1.91 18.15
C GLU A 201 9.63 -1.78 17.94
N LYS A 202 8.85 -2.76 18.40
CA LYS A 202 7.39 -2.69 18.32
C LYS A 202 6.85 -1.69 19.34
N VAL A 203 6.34 -0.56 18.86
CA VAL A 203 5.84 0.55 19.69
C VAL A 203 4.31 0.60 19.78
N PHE A 204 3.61 -0.09 18.87
CA PHE A 204 2.16 -0.26 18.89
C PHE A 204 1.76 -1.63 18.34
N ASP A 205 0.77 -2.27 18.97
CA ASP A 205 0.18 -3.55 18.53
C ASP A 205 -1.26 -3.64 19.06
N ASN A 206 -2.25 -3.65 18.16
CA ASN A 206 -3.66 -3.93 18.50
C ASN A 206 -4.15 -5.24 17.86
N GLU A 207 -3.22 -6.16 17.61
CA GLU A 207 -3.35 -7.43 16.91
C GLU A 207 -3.65 -7.33 15.40
N HIS A 208 -4.18 -6.19 14.95
CA HIS A 208 -4.56 -5.94 13.56
C HIS A 208 -3.56 -5.04 12.85
N MET A 209 -3.14 -3.95 13.47
CA MET A 209 -2.07 -3.09 13.00
C MET A 209 -0.91 -3.14 14.00
N ARG A 210 0.31 -3.15 13.46
CA ARG A 210 1.55 -3.06 14.23
C ARG A 210 2.40 -1.95 13.67
N ILE A 211 2.99 -1.17 14.57
CA ILE A 211 3.91 -0.09 14.22
C ILE A 211 5.23 -0.37 14.92
N TYR A 212 6.30 -0.33 14.14
CA TYR A 212 7.66 -0.54 14.61
C TYR A 212 8.47 0.73 14.41
N GLN A 213 9.14 1.19 15.45
CA GLN A 213 10.16 2.21 15.35
C GLN A 213 11.44 1.59 14.81
N ILE A 214 12.06 2.25 13.82
CA ILE A 214 13.33 1.84 13.25
C ILE A 214 14.44 2.35 14.16
N LEU A 215 15.24 1.44 14.71
CA LEU A 215 16.34 1.79 15.57
C LEU A 215 17.54 2.22 14.72
N SER A 216 18.05 3.43 14.97
CA SER A 216 19.35 3.84 14.45
C SER A 216 20.44 3.09 15.21
N GLU A 217 21.40 2.51 14.47
CA GLU A 217 22.64 2.04 15.07
C GLU A 217 23.48 3.30 15.38
N GLU A 218 23.84 3.49 16.66
CA GLU A 218 24.85 4.49 17.08
C GLU A 218 26.24 4.19 16.52
#